data_AF-A0A7J9HB79-F1
#
_entry.id   AF-A0A7J9HB79-F1
#
_cell.length_a   1.000
_cell.length_b   1.000
_cell.length_c   1.000
_cell.angle_alpha   90.00
_cell.angle_beta   90.00
_cell.angle_gamma   90.00
#
_symmetry.space_group_name_H-M   'P 1'
#
loop_
_entity.id
_entity.type
_entity.pdbx_description
1 polymer ?
#
loop_
_entity_poly.entity_id
_entity_poly.type
_entity_poly.pdbx_seq_one_letter_code
_entity_poly.pdbx_strand_id
1 'polypeptide(L)'
;MEGINEKEEAQKGSSPAELGKWAEIQDMLKKRVITVDDFPWRLASQSESEPQQQQLKYVGGVDVSFSKEEPSMACGSLVVLDLLHDLRLVYQEYTCLSLDIPYVPGFLAFREVTSFSFILTFTESSDRTM
;
A
#
# COMPACT_ATOMS: atom_id res chain seq x y z
N MET A 1 -12.87 39.93 -8.24
CA MET A 1 -12.56 39.31 -6.94
C MET A 1 -13.85 38.68 -6.49
N GLU A 2 -14.12 37.48 -6.96
CA GLU A 2 -15.34 36.72 -6.62
C GLU A 2 -14.87 35.48 -5.86
N GLY A 3 -15.35 35.38 -4.62
CA GLY A 3 -14.96 34.37 -3.67
C GLY A 3 -15.37 32.98 -4.16
N ILE A 4 -14.40 32.08 -4.16
CA ILE A 4 -14.62 30.66 -4.41
C ILE A 4 -15.28 30.13 -3.15
N ASN A 5 -16.59 29.88 -3.26
CA ASN A 5 -17.38 29.24 -2.23
C ASN A 5 -16.96 27.76 -2.20
N GLU A 6 -16.01 27.41 -1.33
CA GLU A 6 -15.62 26.04 -1.00
C GLU A 6 -16.87 25.34 -0.43
N LYS A 7 -17.57 24.61 -1.28
CA LYS A 7 -18.63 23.71 -0.85
C LYS A 7 -17.95 22.59 -0.06
N GLU A 8 -18.15 22.62 1.26
CA GLU A 8 -18.02 21.46 2.13
C GLU A 8 -18.86 20.32 1.54
N GLU A 9 -18.19 19.41 0.82
CA GLU A 9 -18.78 18.12 0.48
C GLU A 9 -18.96 17.35 1.77
N ALA A 10 -20.22 17.12 2.14
CA ALA A 10 -20.63 16.31 3.27
C ALA A 10 -20.14 14.86 3.08
N GLN A 11 -18.89 14.59 3.48
CA GLN A 11 -18.39 13.24 3.65
C GLN A 11 -19.20 12.57 4.75
N LYS A 12 -19.72 11.37 4.45
CA LYS A 12 -20.33 10.47 5.43
C LYS A 12 -19.26 10.08 6.45
N GLY A 13 -19.06 10.91 7.47
CA GLY A 13 -18.02 10.73 8.47
C GLY A 13 -18.20 9.41 9.21
N SER A 14 -17.11 8.69 9.43
CA SER A 14 -17.09 7.52 10.30
C SER A 14 -17.58 7.90 11.69
N SER A 15 -18.39 7.03 12.30
CA SER A 15 -18.91 7.28 13.64
C SER A 15 -17.78 7.29 14.69
N PRO A 16 -17.93 8.02 15.82
CA PRO A 16 -16.93 8.00 16.89
C PRO A 16 -16.62 6.60 17.42
N ALA A 17 -17.62 5.71 17.41
CA ALA A 17 -17.45 4.31 17.81
C ALA A 17 -16.60 3.51 16.81
N GLU A 18 -16.70 3.77 15.51
CA GLU A 18 -15.85 3.14 14.49
C GLU A 18 -14.40 3.63 14.59
N LEU A 19 -14.19 4.93 14.79
CA LEU A 19 -12.86 5.51 14.98
C LEU A 19 -12.19 4.96 16.25
N GLY A 20 -12.96 4.75 17.33
CA GLY A 20 -12.47 4.08 18.54
C GLY A 20 -11.95 2.67 18.26
N LYS A 21 -12.71 1.87 17.50
CA LYS A 21 -12.27 0.53 17.09
C LYS A 21 -11.00 0.56 16.23
N TRP A 22 -10.91 1.51 15.30
CA TRP A 22 -9.71 1.65 14.47
C TRP A 22 -8.47 2.01 15.30
N ALA A 23 -8.61 2.89 16.30
CA ALA A 23 -7.52 3.22 17.22
C ALA A 23 -7.08 1.99 18.04
N GLU A 24 -8.03 1.20 18.56
CA GLU A 24 -7.72 -0.04 19.27
C GLU A 24 -6.97 -1.05 18.38
N ILE A 25 -7.36 -1.17 17.11
CA ILE A 25 -6.68 -2.02 16.13
C ILE A 25 -5.26 -1.50 15.87
N GLN A 26 -5.07 -0.19 15.70
CA GLN A 26 -3.73 0.40 15.52
C GLN A 26 -2.82 0.11 16.73
N ASP A 27 -3.32 0.31 17.95
CA ASP A 27 -2.56 0.05 19.18
C ASP A 27 -2.22 -1.44 19.36
N MET A 28 -3.14 -2.33 18.96
CA MET A 28 -2.90 -3.77 18.96
C MET A 28 -1.84 -4.16 17.93
N LEU A 29 -1.96 -3.70 16.68
CA LEU A 29 -1.05 -4.06 15.58
C LEU A 29 0.34 -3.45 15.75
N LYS A 30 0.43 -2.24 16.31
CA LYS A 30 1.71 -1.58 16.61
C LYS A 30 2.63 -2.44 17.46
N LYS A 31 2.07 -3.22 18.40
CA LYS A 31 2.83 -4.14 19.28
C LYS A 31 3.42 -5.34 18.53
N ARG A 32 2.98 -5.60 17.29
CA ARG A 32 3.45 -6.70 16.44
C ARG A 32 4.45 -6.24 15.38
N VAL A 33 4.78 -4.95 15.32
CA VAL A 33 5.75 -4.43 14.37
C VAL A 33 7.15 -4.87 14.79
N ILE A 34 7.84 -5.58 13.89
CA ILE A 34 9.25 -5.94 14.06
C ILE A 34 10.08 -4.78 13.50
N THR A 35 10.88 -4.15 14.36
CA THR A 35 11.68 -2.95 14.00
C THR A 35 13.16 -3.26 13.84
N VAL A 36 13.51 -4.55 13.74
CA VAL A 36 14.87 -5.04 13.54
C VAL A 36 14.90 -5.87 12.26
N ASP A 37 15.97 -5.74 11.49
CA ASP A 37 16.14 -6.54 10.28
C ASP A 37 16.42 -7.99 10.66
N ASP A 38 15.58 -8.90 10.18
CA ASP A 38 15.72 -10.36 10.33
C ASP A 38 15.66 -11.03 8.96
N PHE A 39 16.49 -10.55 8.04
CA PHE A 39 16.55 -11.04 6.66
C PHE A 39 17.92 -11.66 6.38
N PRO A 40 17.99 -12.83 5.72
CA PRO A 40 19.24 -13.46 5.35
C PRO A 40 19.94 -12.77 4.17
N TRP A 41 19.24 -11.84 3.50
CA TRP A 41 19.71 -11.12 2.32
C TRP A 41 20.23 -9.73 2.66
N ARG A 42 21.09 -9.18 1.79
CA ARG A 42 21.68 -7.84 1.92
C ARG A 42 21.36 -6.97 0.71
N LEU A 43 21.38 -5.66 0.93
CA LEU A 43 21.37 -4.68 -0.17
C LEU A 43 22.73 -4.68 -0.87
N ALA A 44 22.72 -4.45 -2.19
CA ALA A 44 23.89 -4.45 -3.07
C ALA A 44 25.06 -3.56 -2.62
N SER A 45 24.79 -2.52 -1.81
CA SER A 45 25.76 -1.52 -1.39
C SER A 45 26.52 -1.85 -0.11
N GLN A 46 26.17 -2.95 0.59
CA GLN A 46 26.83 -3.31 1.83
C GLN A 46 28.02 -4.22 1.52
N SER A 47 29.22 -3.62 1.54
CA SER A 47 30.57 -4.20 1.45
C SER A 47 30.67 -5.71 1.23
N GLU A 48 31.31 -6.11 0.12
CA GLU A 48 31.59 -7.46 -0.39
C GLU A 48 32.45 -8.37 0.54
N SER A 49 32.56 -8.06 1.83
CA SER A 49 33.48 -8.73 2.75
C SER A 49 32.99 -10.09 3.26
N GLU A 50 31.75 -10.51 2.97
CA GLU A 50 31.19 -11.79 3.42
C GLU A 50 30.81 -12.70 2.23
N PRO A 51 31.45 -13.87 2.04
CA PRO A 51 31.42 -14.58 0.75
C PRO A 51 30.11 -15.28 0.35
N GLN A 52 29.02 -15.21 1.12
CA GLN A 52 27.87 -16.14 0.96
C GLN A 52 26.48 -15.56 1.25
N GLN A 53 26.32 -14.25 1.44
CA GLN A 53 25.00 -13.68 1.72
C GLN A 53 24.22 -13.40 0.42
N GLN A 54 22.94 -13.80 0.39
CA GLN A 54 22.08 -13.60 -0.77
C GLN A 54 21.83 -12.10 -1.00
N GLN A 55 21.88 -11.65 -2.24
CA GLN A 55 21.60 -10.25 -2.56
C GLN A 55 20.10 -10.06 -2.83
N LEU A 56 19.51 -8.97 -2.33
CA LEU A 56 18.13 -8.62 -2.64
C LEU A 56 17.99 -8.36 -4.14
N LYS A 57 17.21 -9.20 -4.82
CA LYS A 57 17.04 -9.14 -6.27
C LYS A 57 15.85 -8.28 -6.68
N TYR A 58 14.71 -8.44 -6.01
CA TYR A 58 13.45 -7.79 -6.40
C TYR A 58 12.93 -6.90 -5.29
N VAL A 59 12.39 -5.73 -5.67
CA VAL A 59 11.66 -4.84 -4.76
C VAL A 59 10.27 -4.58 -5.30
N GLY A 60 9.26 -4.72 -4.45
CA GLY A 60 7.87 -4.38 -4.75
C GLY A 60 7.57 -2.92 -4.41
N GLY A 61 6.81 -2.25 -5.27
CA GLY A 61 6.23 -0.93 -5.00
C GLY A 61 4.71 -1.01 -5.12
N VAL A 62 3.99 -0.37 -4.20
CA VAL A 62 2.53 -0.28 -4.22
C VAL A 62 2.08 1.17 -4.08
N ASP A 63 1.02 1.53 -4.77
CA ASP A 63 0.38 2.86 -4.68
C ASP A 63 -1.13 2.73 -4.84
N VAL A 64 -1.90 3.67 -4.26
CA VAL A 64 -3.35 3.76 -4.45
C VAL A 64 -3.73 5.21 -4.76
N SER A 65 -4.31 5.41 -5.94
CA SER A 65 -4.83 6.70 -6.40
C SER A 65 -6.35 6.72 -6.35
N PHE A 66 -6.94 7.82 -5.89
CA PHE A 66 -8.40 8.00 -5.85
C PHE A 66 -8.87 8.94 -6.97
N SER A 67 -10.01 8.63 -7.59
CA SER A 67 -10.61 9.53 -8.57
C SER A 67 -11.10 10.82 -7.90
N LYS A 68 -10.92 11.94 -8.60
CA LYS A 68 -11.43 13.26 -8.17
C LYS A 68 -12.91 13.42 -8.52
N GLU A 69 -13.34 12.73 -9.56
CA GLU A 69 -14.70 12.73 -10.08
C GLU A 69 -15.61 11.79 -9.29
N GLU A 70 -15.08 10.63 -8.89
CA GLU A 70 -15.79 9.60 -8.12
C GLU A 70 -14.93 9.17 -6.90
N PRO A 71 -15.10 9.80 -5.73
CA PRO A 71 -14.24 9.56 -4.56
C PRO A 71 -14.29 8.15 -3.98
N SER A 72 -15.32 7.37 -4.33
CA SER A 72 -15.41 5.94 -4.00
C SER A 72 -14.51 5.09 -4.90
N MET A 73 -14.13 5.56 -6.09
CA MET A 73 -13.24 4.81 -6.98
C MET A 73 -11.78 5.01 -6.62
N ALA A 74 -11.08 3.90 -6.49
CA ALA A 74 -9.65 3.84 -6.27
C ALA A 74 -9.00 2.92 -7.30
N CYS A 75 -7.83 3.31 -7.79
CA CYS A 75 -6.95 2.48 -8.59
C CYS A 75 -5.72 2.16 -7.75
N GLY A 76 -5.54 0.89 -7.41
CA GLY A 76 -4.33 0.43 -6.77
C GLY A 76 -3.38 -0.19 -7.80
N SER A 77 -2.08 0.04 -7.62
CA SER A 77 -1.01 -0.43 -8.50
C SER A 77 0.02 -1.21 -7.69
N LEU A 78 0.55 -2.27 -8.29
CA LEU A 78 1.68 -3.07 -7.80
C LEU A 78 2.72 -3.18 -8.91
N VAL A 79 3.97 -2.88 -8.59
CA VAL A 79 5.11 -3.06 -9.48
C VAL A 79 6.20 -3.87 -8.79
N VAL A 80 6.98 -4.62 -9.56
CA VAL A 80 8.19 -5.29 -9.08
C VAL A 80 9.35 -4.86 -9.96
N LEU A 81 10.42 -4.38 -9.33
CA LEU A 81 11.65 -3.94 -9.97
C LEU A 81 12.79 -4.91 -9.66
N ASP A 82 13.67 -5.14 -10.62
CA ASP A 82 14.93 -5.87 -10.45
C ASP A 82 16.05 -4.89 -10.06
N LEU A 83 16.53 -5.01 -8.83
CA LEU A 83 17.58 -4.16 -8.26
C LEU A 83 18.96 -4.43 -8.86
N LEU A 84 19.19 -5.64 -9.38
CA LEU A 84 20.49 -6.01 -9.96
C LEU A 84 20.63 -5.54 -11.41
N HIS A 85 19.51 -5.14 -12.03
CA HIS A 85 19.43 -4.70 -13.42
C HIS A 85 18.87 -3.28 -13.52
N ASP A 86 19.48 -2.33 -12.80
CA ASP A 86 19.19 -0.88 -12.91
C ASP A 86 17.72 -0.51 -12.67
N LEU A 87 17.12 -1.08 -11.61
CA LEU A 87 15.71 -0.87 -11.25
C LEU A 87 14.72 -1.20 -12.38
N ARG A 88 15.07 -2.17 -13.24
CA ARG A 88 14.22 -2.56 -14.37
C ARG A 88 12.89 -3.12 -13.88
N LEU A 89 11.80 -2.62 -14.46
CA LEU A 89 10.46 -3.15 -14.24
C LEU A 89 10.34 -4.58 -14.79
N VAL A 90 9.99 -5.53 -13.91
CA VAL A 90 9.80 -6.95 -14.26
C VAL A 90 8.35 -7.41 -14.08
N TYR A 91 7.56 -6.71 -13.27
CA TYR A 91 6.13 -6.96 -13.10
C TYR A 91 5.38 -5.65 -12.89
N GLN A 92 4.19 -5.53 -13.46
CA GLN A 92 3.25 -4.47 -13.12
C GLN A 92 1.82 -4.98 -13.21
N GLU A 93 0.98 -4.52 -12.30
CA GLU A 93 -0.45 -4.75 -12.32
C GLU A 93 -1.18 -3.59 -11.66
N TYR A 94 -2.42 -3.36 -12.09
CA TYR A 94 -3.29 -2.38 -11.48
C TYR A 94 -4.72 -2.90 -11.44
N THR A 95 -5.48 -2.43 -10.47
CA THR A 95 -6.89 -2.77 -10.33
C THR A 95 -7.68 -1.56 -9.86
N CYS A 96 -8.86 -1.40 -10.45
CA CYS A 96 -9.80 -0.37 -10.05
C CYS A 96 -10.88 -1.01 -9.17
N LEU A 97 -11.09 -0.46 -7.98
CA LEU A 97 -12.11 -0.93 -7.05
C LEU A 97 -12.90 0.24 -6.45
N SER A 98 -14.14 -0.04 -6.07
CA SER A 98 -14.96 0.88 -5.28
C SER A 98 -14.69 0.66 -3.80
N LEU A 99 -14.23 1.69 -3.10
CA LEU A 99 -13.98 1.75 -1.67
C LEU A 99 -15.01 2.66 -0.99
N ASP A 100 -15.81 2.08 -0.11
CA ASP A 100 -16.83 2.80 0.66
C ASP A 100 -16.29 3.39 1.98
N ILE A 101 -14.97 3.32 2.20
CA ILE A 101 -14.30 3.82 3.41
C ILE A 101 -13.87 5.28 3.17
N PRO A 102 -14.38 6.24 3.98
CA PRO A 102 -14.01 7.64 3.83
C PRO A 102 -12.55 7.89 4.23
N TYR A 103 -11.97 8.96 3.70
CA TYR A 103 -10.67 9.43 4.15
C TYR A 103 -10.80 10.03 5.56
N VAL A 104 -10.03 9.49 6.51
CA VAL A 104 -9.90 10.04 7.86
C VAL A 104 -8.42 10.22 8.18
N PRO A 105 -7.95 11.45 8.48
CA PRO A 105 -6.56 11.69 8.89
C PRO A 105 -6.14 10.78 10.06
N GLY A 106 -4.99 10.13 9.93
CA GLY A 106 -4.49 9.16 10.91
C GLY A 106 -4.98 7.72 10.71
N PHE A 107 -5.94 7.48 9.81
CA PHE A 107 -6.52 6.15 9.56
C PHE A 107 -6.48 5.71 8.08
N LEU A 108 -5.64 6.35 7.26
CA LEU A 108 -5.52 6.07 5.83
C LEU A 108 -5.27 4.58 5.52
N ALA A 109 -4.50 3.89 6.36
CA ALA A 109 -4.21 2.46 6.19
C ALA A 109 -5.49 1.59 6.12
N PHE A 110 -6.57 1.92 6.83
CA PHE A 110 -7.82 1.16 6.77
C PHE A 110 -8.50 1.25 5.38
N ARG A 111 -8.23 2.33 4.66
CA ARG A 111 -8.71 2.54 3.29
C ARG A 111 -7.82 1.80 2.27
N GLU A 112 -6.50 1.87 2.43
CA GLU A 112 -5.54 1.35 1.45
C GLU A 112 -5.26 -0.16 1.55
N VAL A 113 -5.28 -0.73 2.77
CA VAL A 113 -5.00 -2.17 2.99
C VAL A 113 -5.97 -3.05 2.21
N THR A 114 -7.23 -2.63 2.07
CA THR A 114 -8.24 -3.34 1.28
C THR A 114 -7.85 -3.42 -0.19
N SER A 115 -7.37 -2.32 -0.77
CA SER A 115 -6.87 -2.29 -2.16
C SER A 115 -5.65 -3.19 -2.34
N PHE A 116 -4.67 -3.10 -1.44
CA PHE A 116 -3.45 -3.90 -1.52
C PHE A 116 -3.73 -5.40 -1.40
N SER A 117 -4.59 -5.78 -0.46
CA SER A 117 -4.99 -7.18 -0.29
C SER A 117 -5.64 -7.73 -1.55
N PHE A 118 -6.44 -6.92 -2.25
CA PHE A 118 -7.11 -7.34 -3.47
C PHE A 118 -6.12 -7.58 -4.61
N ILE A 119 -5.18 -6.65 -4.83
CA ILE A 119 -4.14 -6.78 -5.87
C ILE A 119 -3.28 -8.01 -5.60
N LEU A 120 -2.77 -8.18 -4.37
CA LEU A 120 -1.92 -9.32 -4.02
C LEU A 120 -2.64 -10.66 -4.24
N THR A 121 -3.90 -10.77 -3.81
CA THR A 121 -4.68 -12.01 -4.01
C THR A 121 -4.93 -12.30 -5.49
N PHE A 122 -5.18 -11.26 -6.29
CA PHE A 122 -5.36 -11.39 -7.72
C PHE A 122 -4.07 -11.85 -8.41
N THR A 123 -2.91 -11.31 -8.01
CA THR A 123 -1.60 -11.69 -8.56
C THR A 123 -1.29 -13.17 -8.31
N GLU A 124 -1.51 -13.67 -7.07
CA GLU A 124 -1.31 -15.08 -6.72
C GLU A 124 -2.25 -16.02 -7.51
N SER A 125 -3.46 -15.55 -7.81
CA SER A 125 -4.45 -16.31 -8.58
C SER A 125 -4.10 -16.37 -10.06
N SER A 126 -3.54 -15.28 -10.61
CA SER A 126 -3.12 -15.18 -12.01
C SER A 126 -1.89 -16.03 -12.32
N ASP A 127 -0.95 -16.12 -11.36
CA ASP A 127 0.27 -16.95 -11.48
C ASP A 127 -0.02 -18.46 -11.46
N ARG A 128 -1.20 -18.88 -10.96
CA ARG A 128 -1.67 -20.28 -11.02
C ARG A 128 -2.31 -20.68 -12.35
N THR A 129 -2.51 -19.74 -13.26
CA THR A 129 -3.20 -19.97 -14.55
C THR A 129 -2.27 -20.03 -15.77
N MET A 130 -0.94 -20.10 -15.57
CA MET A 130 0.04 -20.38 -16.63
C MET A 130 0.73 -21.73 -16.44
#